data_AF-A0A1I9GE91-F1
#
_entry.id   AF-A0A1I9GE91-F1
#
_cell.length_a   1.000
_cell.length_b   1.000
_cell.length_c   1.000
_cell.angle_alpha   90.00
_cell.angle_beta   90.00
_cell.angle_gamma   90.00
#
_symmetry.space_group_name_H-M   'P 1'
#
loop_
_entity.id
_entity.type
_entity.pdbx_description
1 polymer ?
#
loop_
_entity_poly.entity_id
_entity_poly.type
_entity_poly.pdbx_seq_one_letter_code
_entity_poly.pdbx_strand_id
1 'polypeptide(L)'
;ALGLTITDNGAGKAFIKRIFPDTITSKAKPALQVGDFIEKINNESMVGRKHFDVARCLRALPTGSTFTMRLVEPKRTGFNFIASYSMPKRMRSILDRNETIRFKADGTVIVQVALISLI
;
A
#
# COMPACT_ATOMS: atom_id res chain seq x y z
N ALA A 1 7.96 -16.36 -11.58
CA ALA A 1 8.02 -15.05 -10.89
C ALA A 1 7.13 -15.08 -9.65
N LEU A 2 7.47 -14.36 -8.57
CA LEU A 2 6.77 -14.48 -7.28
C LEU A 2 5.38 -13.81 -7.23
N GLY A 3 5.01 -12.97 -8.21
CA GLY A 3 3.69 -12.33 -8.24
C GLY A 3 3.57 -11.04 -7.44
N LEU A 4 4.69 -10.31 -7.26
CA LEU A 4 4.72 -9.06 -6.49
C LEU A 4 5.03 -7.87 -7.41
N THR A 5 4.34 -6.76 -7.17
CA THR A 5 4.79 -5.43 -7.60
C THR A 5 5.35 -4.69 -6.39
N ILE A 6 6.60 -4.26 -6.50
CA ILE A 6 7.30 -3.50 -5.45
C ILE A 6 7.43 -2.06 -5.91
N THR A 7 7.22 -1.13 -4.98
CA THR A 7 7.48 0.29 -5.16
C THR A 7 8.26 0.79 -3.94
N ASP A 8 8.76 2.02 -3.97
CA ASP A 8 9.33 2.65 -2.79
C ASP A 8 8.77 4.06 -2.58
N ASN A 9 9.05 4.62 -1.40
CA ASN A 9 8.60 5.95 -0.99
C ASN A 9 9.59 7.08 -1.36
N GLY A 10 10.59 6.81 -2.20
CA GLY A 10 11.67 7.74 -2.53
C GLY A 10 12.75 7.87 -1.44
N ALA A 11 12.47 7.46 -0.20
CA ALA A 11 13.30 7.66 0.99
C ALA A 11 13.82 6.33 1.59
N GLY A 12 14.12 5.35 0.72
CA GLY A 12 14.79 4.11 1.12
C GLY A 12 13.90 3.06 1.78
N LYS A 13 12.57 3.14 1.62
CA LYS A 13 11.64 2.09 2.06
C LYS A 13 10.86 1.54 0.88
N ALA A 14 11.24 0.34 0.45
CA ALA A 14 10.50 -0.41 -0.57
C ALA A 14 9.41 -1.28 0.07
N PHE A 15 8.22 -1.28 -0.53
CA PHE A 15 7.06 -1.97 -0.01
C PHE A 15 6.25 -2.65 -1.12
N ILE A 16 5.40 -3.59 -0.72
CA ILE A 16 4.55 -4.35 -1.64
C ILE A 16 3.39 -3.45 -2.08
N LYS A 17 3.39 -3.05 -3.36
CA LYS A 17 2.31 -2.24 -3.95
C LYS A 17 1.13 -3.09 -4.40
N ARG A 18 1.40 -4.28 -4.95
CA ARG A 18 0.40 -5.23 -5.44
C ARG A 18 0.88 -6.66 -5.26
N ILE A 19 -0.09 -7.54 -5.07
CA ILE A 19 0.07 -8.99 -5.07
C ILE A 19 -0.87 -9.53 -6.15
N PHE A 20 -0.35 -10.23 -7.13
CA PHE A 20 -1.15 -10.83 -8.19
C PHE A 20 -1.92 -12.05 -7.64
N PRO A 21 -3.20 -12.22 -8.01
CA PRO A 21 -3.98 -13.40 -7.61
C PRO A 21 -3.36 -14.68 -8.18
N ASP A 22 -3.72 -15.82 -7.58
CA ASP A 22 -3.28 -17.17 -8.00
C ASP A 22 -1.76 -17.38 -8.04
N THR A 23 -1.00 -16.59 -7.27
CA THR A 23 0.44 -16.73 -7.12
C THR A 23 0.82 -17.34 -5.78
N ILE A 24 2.08 -17.79 -5.64
CA ILE A 24 2.58 -18.31 -4.36
C ILE A 24 2.48 -17.25 -3.25
N THR A 25 2.70 -15.98 -3.58
CA THR A 25 2.65 -14.88 -2.62
C THR A 25 1.22 -14.49 -2.26
N SER A 26 0.23 -14.65 -3.15
CA SER A 26 -1.18 -14.44 -2.78
C SER A 26 -1.70 -15.47 -1.79
N LYS A 27 -1.16 -16.70 -1.83
CA LYS A 27 -1.49 -17.78 -0.88
C LYS A 27 -0.83 -17.61 0.49
N ALA A 28 0.17 -16.71 0.62
CA ALA A 28 0.91 -16.48 1.86
C ALA A 28 0.19 -15.53 2.85
N LYS A 29 -1.07 -15.18 2.61
CA LYS A 29 -1.89 -14.41 3.56
C LYS A 29 -2.15 -15.24 4.84
N PRO A 30 -2.13 -14.63 6.03
CA PRO A 30 -2.02 -13.19 6.31
C PRO A 30 -0.58 -12.67 6.47
N ALA A 31 0.43 -13.52 6.34
CA ALA A 31 1.83 -13.17 6.63
C ALA A 31 2.45 -12.18 5.62
N LEU A 32 1.89 -12.07 4.41
CA LEU A 32 2.33 -11.13 3.38
C LEU A 32 1.12 -10.37 2.82
N GLN A 33 1.17 -9.03 2.84
CA GLN A 33 0.08 -8.15 2.46
C GLN A 33 0.55 -6.91 1.67
N VAL A 34 -0.40 -6.26 0.99
CA VAL A 34 -0.14 -4.97 0.33
C VAL A 34 0.13 -3.91 1.40
N GLY A 35 1.15 -3.09 1.16
CA GLY A 35 1.62 -2.05 2.08
C GLY A 35 2.82 -2.48 2.93
N ASP A 36 3.12 -3.78 3.03
CA ASP A 36 4.20 -4.27 3.87
C ASP A 36 5.56 -3.76 3.38
N PHE A 37 6.33 -3.20 4.31
CA PHE A 37 7.72 -2.81 4.07
C PHE A 37 8.61 -4.05 4.06
N ILE A 38 9.43 -4.18 3.02
CA ILE A 38 10.40 -5.27 2.89
C ILE A 38 11.68 -4.83 3.60
N GLU A 39 11.89 -5.30 4.83
CA GLU A 39 13.05 -4.93 5.64
C GLU A 39 14.29 -5.76 5.26
N LYS A 40 14.12 -7.07 5.06
CA LYS A 40 15.21 -8.00 4.70
C LYS A 40 14.74 -9.09 3.76
N ILE A 41 15.66 -9.55 2.91
CA ILE A 41 15.53 -10.79 2.12
C ILE A 41 16.72 -11.68 2.50
N ASN A 42 16.46 -12.88 2.99
CA ASN A 42 17.45 -13.75 3.64
C ASN A 42 18.20 -12.97 4.73
N ASN A 43 19.54 -12.91 4.61
CA ASN A 43 20.41 -12.20 5.54
C ASN A 43 20.76 -10.77 5.06
N GLU A 44 20.18 -10.31 3.95
CA GLU A 44 20.50 -9.03 3.33
C GLU A 44 19.46 -7.96 3.68
N SER A 45 19.93 -6.80 4.14
CA SER A 45 19.07 -5.64 4.44
C SER A 45 18.60 -4.94 3.17
N MET A 46 17.31 -4.68 3.10
CA MET A 46 16.66 -3.93 2.01
C MET A 46 16.41 -2.46 2.38
N VAL A 47 16.71 -2.06 3.62
CA VAL A 47 16.63 -0.66 4.06
C VAL A 47 17.58 0.21 3.23
N GLY A 48 17.09 1.34 2.74
CA GLY A 48 17.85 2.29 1.91
C GLY A 48 17.84 1.97 0.42
N ARG A 49 17.42 0.77 0.02
CA ARG A 49 17.40 0.34 -1.38
C ARG A 49 16.20 0.89 -2.14
N LYS A 50 16.36 1.11 -3.44
CA LYS A 50 15.24 1.44 -4.33
C LYS A 50 14.46 0.18 -4.69
N HIS A 51 13.20 0.35 -5.10
CA HIS A 51 12.33 -0.78 -5.43
C HIS A 51 12.91 -1.69 -6.53
N PHE A 52 13.67 -1.14 -7.48
CA PHE A 52 14.30 -1.93 -8.55
C PHE A 52 15.41 -2.85 -8.02
N ASP A 53 16.17 -2.42 -7.00
CA ASP A 53 17.21 -3.24 -6.35
C ASP A 53 16.58 -4.38 -5.57
N VAL A 54 15.54 -4.10 -4.78
CA VAL A 54 14.80 -5.13 -4.04
C VAL A 54 14.18 -6.15 -4.99
N ALA A 55 13.59 -5.68 -6.10
CA ALA A 55 13.05 -6.55 -7.13
C ALA A 55 14.14 -7.38 -7.83
N ARG A 56 15.36 -6.82 -7.99
CA ARG A 56 16.52 -7.56 -8.51
C ARG A 56 16.96 -8.65 -7.55
N CYS A 57 17.05 -8.38 -6.24
CA CYS A 57 17.35 -9.39 -5.23
C CYS A 57 16.37 -10.56 -5.30
N LEU A 58 15.06 -10.30 -5.37
CA LEU A 58 14.05 -11.35 -5.49
C LEU A 58 14.14 -12.15 -6.80
N ARG A 59 14.48 -11.50 -7.91
CA ARG A 59 14.69 -12.19 -9.21
C ARG A 59 15.95 -13.04 -9.24
N ALA A 60 16.97 -12.69 -8.45
CA ALA A 60 18.23 -13.40 -8.39
C ALA A 60 18.19 -14.66 -7.49
N LEU A 61 17.10 -14.86 -6.73
CA LEU A 61 16.94 -16.04 -5.90
C LEU A 61 16.90 -17.32 -6.75
N PRO A 62 17.64 -18.39 -6.36
CA PRO A 62 17.61 -19.65 -7.08
C PRO A 62 16.20 -20.24 -7.12
N THR A 63 15.74 -20.65 -8.30
CA THR A 63 14.43 -21.31 -8.44
C THR A 63 14.45 -22.66 -7.72
N GLY A 64 13.38 -22.97 -6.99
CA GLY A 64 13.28 -24.20 -6.20
C GLY A 64 13.96 -24.12 -4.82
N SER A 65 14.63 -23.02 -4.49
CA SER A 65 15.19 -22.79 -3.16
C SER A 65 14.20 -22.10 -2.23
N THR A 66 14.34 -22.37 -0.93
CA THR A 66 13.66 -21.62 0.12
C THR A 66 14.41 -20.33 0.40
N PHE A 67 13.68 -19.23 0.53
CA PHE A 67 14.20 -17.95 0.97
C PHE A 67 13.33 -17.42 2.11
N THR A 68 13.87 -16.49 2.89
CA THR A 68 13.13 -15.82 3.96
C THR A 68 12.97 -14.33 3.64
N MET A 69 11.88 -13.75 4.10
CA MET A 69 11.63 -12.32 4.01
C MET A 69 11.20 -11.81 5.39
N ARG A 70 11.75 -10.67 5.80
CA ARG A 70 11.30 -9.96 6.98
C ARG A 70 10.48 -8.75 6.53
N LEU A 71 9.21 -8.76 6.92
CA LEU A 71 8.22 -7.75 6.56
C LEU A 71 7.83 -6.94 7.79
N VAL A 72 7.55 -5.65 7.58
CA VAL A 72 6.99 -4.75 8.60
C VAL A 72 5.68 -4.19 8.09
N GLU A 73 4.58 -4.61 8.72
CA GLU A 73 3.25 -4.10 8.38
C GLU A 73 3.14 -2.62 8.80
N PRO A 74 2.57 -1.76 7.93
CA PRO A 74 2.26 -0.39 8.34
C PRO A 74 1.20 -0.39 9.44
N LYS A 75 1.25 0.57 10.37
CA LYS A 75 0.15 0.77 11.32
C LYS A 75 -1.11 1.12 10.55
N ARG A 76 -2.04 0.17 10.46
CA ARG A 76 -3.34 0.40 9.85
C ARG A 76 -4.21 1.15 10.84
N THR A 77 -4.51 2.41 10.58
CA THR A 77 -5.51 3.17 11.34
C THR A 77 -6.91 2.69 10.94
N GLY A 78 -7.26 1.49 11.37
CA GLY A 78 -8.61 0.99 11.35
C GLY A 78 -9.07 0.90 12.80
N PHE A 79 -10.21 1.51 13.11
CA PHE A 79 -10.95 1.34 14.37
C PHE A 79 -11.46 -0.12 14.54
N ASN A 80 -10.65 -1.13 14.20
CA ASN A 80 -11.03 -2.55 14.28
C ASN A 80 -11.00 -3.07 15.73
N PHE A 81 -10.45 -2.31 16.67
CA PHE A 81 -10.30 -2.68 18.09
C PHE A 81 -11.19 -1.89 19.06
N ILE A 82 -11.91 -0.86 18.58
CA ILE A 82 -12.78 -0.03 19.42
C ILE A 82 -14.20 -0.26 18.92
N ALA A 83 -15.10 -0.71 19.81
CA ALA A 83 -16.52 -0.96 19.52
C ALA A 83 -17.15 0.19 18.71
N SER A 84 -18.20 -0.12 17.93
CA SER A 84 -18.92 0.78 17.03
C SER A 84 -19.33 2.10 17.69
N TYR A 85 -18.40 3.04 17.72
CA TYR A 85 -18.60 4.40 18.17
C TYR A 85 -19.24 5.15 17.00
N SER A 86 -20.43 5.69 17.21
CA SER A 86 -21.12 6.57 16.29
C SER A 86 -20.18 7.72 15.89
N MET A 87 -19.60 7.63 14.69
CA MET A 87 -18.67 8.64 14.20
C MET A 87 -19.44 9.96 13.98
N PRO A 88 -19.01 11.10 14.56
CA PRO A 88 -19.44 12.39 14.05
C PRO A 88 -19.01 12.50 12.58
N LYS A 89 -19.92 12.95 11.72
CA LYS A 89 -19.85 13.00 10.24
C LYS A 89 -18.62 13.71 9.62
N ARG A 90 -17.62 14.13 10.39
CA ARG A 90 -16.61 15.13 10.01
C ARG A 90 -15.17 14.59 9.89
N MET A 91 -15.00 13.29 9.62
CA MET A 91 -13.67 12.68 9.37
C MET A 91 -13.62 11.80 8.11
N ARG A 92 -14.48 12.08 7.13
CA ARG A 92 -14.36 11.57 5.77
C ARG A 92 -13.79 12.71 4.91
N SER A 93 -12.47 12.73 4.64
CA SER A 93 -11.88 13.42 3.46
C SER A 93 -10.33 13.56 3.45
N ILE A 94 -9.56 12.59 3.97
CA ILE A 94 -8.11 12.55 3.65
C ILE A 94 -7.77 11.50 2.58
N LEU A 95 -8.67 10.55 2.31
CA LEU A 95 -8.44 9.47 1.35
C LEU A 95 -9.04 9.71 -0.04
N ASP A 96 -10.09 10.52 -0.16
CA ASP A 96 -10.64 10.96 -1.45
C ASP A 96 -9.86 12.18 -1.94
N ARG A 97 -8.75 11.94 -2.65
CA ARG A 97 -7.84 12.97 -3.17
C ARG A 97 -8.43 13.88 -4.25
N ASN A 98 -9.69 13.69 -4.62
CA ASN A 98 -10.35 14.44 -5.67
C ASN A 98 -11.56 15.20 -5.11
N GLU A 99 -11.47 15.82 -3.94
CA GLU A 99 -12.50 16.75 -3.49
C GLU A 99 -12.17 18.17 -3.95
N THR A 100 -13.19 18.89 -4.41
CA THR A 100 -13.13 20.31 -4.72
C THR A 100 -14.16 21.05 -3.91
N ILE A 101 -13.81 22.24 -3.47
CA ILE A 101 -14.77 23.21 -2.96
C ILE A 101 -15.51 23.76 -4.19
N ARG A 102 -16.85 23.63 -4.21
CA ARG A 102 -17.72 24.20 -5.24
C ARG A 102 -18.53 25.34 -4.65
N PHE A 103 -18.34 26.53 -5.22
CA PHE A 103 -19.19 27.69 -5.03
C PHE A 103 -20.38 27.58 -5.99
N LYS A 104 -21.60 27.66 -5.46
CA LYS A 104 -22.84 27.66 -6.26
C LYS A 104 -23.36 29.08 -6.43
N ALA A 105 -24.12 29.30 -7.50
CA ALA A 105 -24.74 30.61 -7.80
C ALA A 105 -25.78 31.03 -6.75
N ASP A 106 -26.32 30.09 -5.98
CA ASP A 106 -27.22 30.34 -4.84
C ASP A 106 -26.47 30.82 -3.56
N GLY A 107 -25.15 31.01 -3.64
CA GLY A 107 -24.30 31.40 -2.52
C GLY A 107 -23.83 30.24 -1.63
N THR A 108 -24.27 29.01 -1.90
CA THR A 108 -23.86 27.83 -1.12
C THR A 108 -22.45 27.39 -1.48
N VAL A 109 -21.65 27.04 -0.47
CA VAL A 109 -20.33 26.44 -0.63
C VAL A 109 -20.39 24.99 -0.17
N ILE A 110 -20.06 24.05 -1.07
CA ILE A 110 -20.03 22.62 -0.77
C ILE A 110 -18.67 22.02 -1.08
N VAL A 111 -18.27 20.98 -0.34
CA VAL A 111 -17.19 20.09 -0.75
C VAL A 111 -17.81 18.96 -1.57
N GLN A 112 -17.31 18.72 -2.77
CA GLN A 112 -17.81 17.68 -3.67
C GLN A 112 -16.65 16.93 -4.31
N VAL A 113 -16.87 15.69 -4.74
CA VAL A 113 -15.90 14.98 -5.57
C VAL A 113 -15.80 15.66 -6.93
N ALA A 114 -14.59 16.03 -7.33
CA ALA A 114 -14.24 16.46 -8.67
C ALA A 114 -14.43 15.27 -9.62
N LEU A 115 -15.61 15.22 -10.25
CA LEU A 115 -15.85 14.35 -11.39
C LEU A 115 -14.98 14.84 -12.55
N ILE A 116 -13.98 14.04 -12.93
CA ILE A 116 -13.31 14.19 -14.21
C ILE A 116 -14.31 13.67 -15.25
N SER A 117 -15.05 14.56 -15.88
CA SER A 117 -15.74 14.22 -17.12
C SER A 117 -14.66 13.89 -18.15
N LEU A 118 -14.52 12.60 -18.49
CA LEU A 118 -13.82 12.21 -19.71
C LEU A 118 -14.61 12.81 -20.88
N ILE A 119 -14.03 13.85 -21.47
CA ILE A 119 -14.38 14.33 -22.82
C ILE A 119 -13.59 13.48 -23.80
#